data_AF-A0AAV9Z7U2-F1
#
_entry.id   AF-A0AAV9Z7U2-F1
#
_cell.length_a   1.000
_cell.length_b   1.000
_cell.length_c   1.000
_cell.angle_alpha   90.00
_cell.angle_beta   90.00
_cell.angle_gamma   90.00
#
_symmetry.space_group_name_H-M   'P 1'
#
loop_
_entity.id
_entity.type
_entity.pdbx_description
1 polymer ?
#
loop_
_entity_poly.entity_id
_entity_poly.type
_entity_poly.pdbx_seq_one_letter_code
_entity_poly.pdbx_strand_id
1 'polypeptide(L)'
;FSKTLSMADLNVVEVLDSDEEDQLPPFNKHEWIGKNKLYPRHPPRELEVYCARQLCIPQKITNAFPDKALNVAAFLRAELPAKSPALVFPAAETCFSRLTPSMDIYQTLESLKTRPLPPMRLVNQLNQAARQAILDGNLSVADSRFPGTRFSFWVIATWRWLIEMVDAREEWKVAQDWLSRR
;
A
#
# COMPACT_ATOMS: atom_id res chain seq x y z
N PHE A 1 -18.44 -24.09 -24.59
CA PHE A 1 -18.96 -23.67 -23.28
C PHE A 1 -17.89 -22.84 -22.56
N SER A 2 -17.86 -21.54 -22.86
CA SER A 2 -16.97 -20.57 -22.21
C SER A 2 -17.42 -20.34 -20.78
N LYS A 3 -16.52 -20.53 -19.81
CA LYS A 3 -16.70 -20.07 -18.44
C LYS A 3 -16.27 -18.60 -18.40
N THR A 4 -17.24 -17.70 -18.31
CA THR A 4 -17.04 -16.32 -17.88
C THR A 4 -16.62 -16.32 -16.41
N LEU A 5 -15.41 -15.79 -16.16
CA LEU A 5 -14.90 -15.54 -14.82
C LEU A 5 -15.70 -14.35 -14.23
N SER A 6 -16.33 -14.57 -13.09
CA SER A 6 -17.10 -13.57 -12.34
C SER A 6 -16.13 -12.62 -11.63
N MET A 7 -16.12 -11.35 -12.05
CA MET A 7 -15.50 -10.23 -11.32
C MET A 7 -16.47 -9.73 -10.24
N ALA A 8 -16.30 -10.23 -9.02
CA ALA A 8 -16.90 -9.60 -7.84
C ALA A 8 -15.82 -9.48 -6.76
N ASP A 9 -15.89 -8.38 -6.03
CA ASP A 9 -15.13 -8.01 -4.83
C ASP A 9 -13.76 -7.31 -5.03
N LEU A 10 -13.82 -6.16 -5.69
CA LEU A 10 -12.78 -5.11 -5.62
C LEU A 10 -13.13 -4.12 -4.51
N ASN A 11 -12.27 -4.02 -3.49
CA ASN A 11 -12.38 -3.04 -2.41
C ASN A 11 -11.57 -1.78 -2.74
N VAL A 12 -12.30 -0.72 -3.11
CA VAL A 12 -11.94 0.72 -3.11
C VAL A 12 -10.52 1.05 -3.56
N VAL A 13 -10.26 0.77 -4.84
CA VAL A 13 -9.63 1.74 -5.74
C VAL A 13 -10.74 2.09 -6.74
N GLU A 14 -10.87 3.33 -7.19
CA GLU A 14 -11.69 3.61 -8.40
C GLU A 14 -11.12 2.73 -9.52
N VAL A 15 -11.76 1.59 -9.72
CA VAL A 15 -11.52 0.71 -10.85
C VAL A 15 -12.07 1.52 -12.02
N LEU A 16 -11.17 2.07 -12.81
CA LEU A 16 -11.53 2.62 -14.10
C LEU A 16 -12.35 1.55 -14.81
N ASP A 17 -13.52 1.93 -15.35
CA ASP A 17 -14.30 1.03 -16.20
C ASP A 17 -13.35 0.47 -17.27
N SER A 18 -13.27 -0.86 -17.35
CA SER A 18 -12.24 -1.58 -18.13
C SER A 18 -12.15 -1.11 -19.58
N ASP A 19 -13.26 -0.60 -20.11
CA ASP A 19 -13.41 -0.18 -21.50
C ASP A 19 -12.70 1.14 -21.83
N GLU A 20 -12.34 1.95 -20.82
CA GLU A 20 -11.58 3.19 -21.03
C GLU A 20 -10.06 3.02 -20.88
N GLU A 21 -9.59 2.01 -20.14
CA GLU A 21 -8.16 1.79 -19.91
C GLU A 21 -7.46 1.31 -21.20
N ASP A 22 -8.18 0.55 -22.03
CA ASP A 22 -7.70 0.05 -23.33
C ASP A 22 -7.54 1.15 -24.41
N GLN A 23 -8.11 2.34 -24.18
CA GLN A 23 -8.04 3.47 -25.13
C GLN A 23 -6.98 4.51 -24.76
N LEU A 24 -6.27 4.35 -23.63
CA LEU A 24 -5.28 5.32 -23.22
C LEU A 24 -3.97 5.17 -24.01
N PRO A 25 -3.35 6.29 -24.43
CA PRO A 25 -2.03 6.23 -25.04
C PRO A 25 -1.01 5.64 -24.04
N PRO A 26 0.00 4.92 -24.54
CA PRO A 26 1.02 4.35 -23.68
C PRO A 26 1.78 5.44 -22.92
N PHE A 27 1.95 5.27 -21.60
CA PHE A 27 2.68 6.22 -20.76
C PHE A 27 4.15 6.36 -21.20
N ASN A 28 4.54 7.57 -21.61
CA ASN A 28 5.92 7.88 -22.04
C ASN A 28 6.85 8.08 -20.84
N LYS A 29 7.42 6.98 -20.31
CA LYS A 29 8.36 7.03 -19.18
C LYS A 29 9.55 7.96 -19.41
N HIS A 30 10.07 8.01 -20.63
CA HIS A 30 11.26 8.82 -20.97
C HIS A 30 11.00 10.32 -20.88
N GLU A 31 9.76 10.76 -21.03
CA GLU A 31 9.39 12.17 -20.93
C GLU A 31 9.14 12.61 -19.48
N TRP A 32 8.66 11.70 -18.65
CA TRP A 32 8.18 12.03 -17.30
C TRP A 32 9.20 11.68 -16.22
N ILE A 33 9.72 10.46 -16.22
CA ILE A 33 10.49 9.91 -15.11
C ILE A 33 11.93 10.40 -15.13
N GLY A 34 12.41 10.94 -14.01
CA GLY A 34 13.78 11.42 -13.82
C GLY A 34 14.09 12.71 -14.59
N LYS A 35 13.08 13.48 -15.00
CA LYS A 35 13.24 14.72 -15.78
C LYS A 35 13.20 16.01 -14.95
N ASN A 36 13.35 15.90 -13.63
CA ASN A 36 13.23 17.04 -12.69
C ASN A 36 11.92 17.81 -12.86
N LYS A 37 10.84 17.10 -13.24
CA LYS A 37 9.50 17.65 -13.37
C LYS A 37 8.81 17.58 -12.00
N LEU A 38 8.02 18.59 -11.68
CA LEU A 38 7.10 18.52 -10.56
C LEU A 38 5.86 17.73 -10.98
N TYR A 39 5.31 16.96 -10.05
CA TYR A 39 4.04 16.28 -10.24
C TYR A 39 2.97 17.36 -10.38
N PRO A 40 2.34 17.49 -11.56
CA PRO A 40 1.43 18.60 -11.83
C PRO A 40 0.17 18.48 -10.97
N ARG A 41 -0.48 19.62 -10.70
CA ARG A 41 -1.77 19.65 -9.98
C ARG A 41 -2.89 18.92 -10.75
N HIS A 42 -2.81 18.98 -12.07
CA HIS A 42 -3.71 18.29 -13.01
C HIS A 42 -2.85 17.40 -13.93
N PRO A 43 -2.43 16.22 -13.46
CA PRO A 43 -1.62 15.30 -14.25
C PRO A 43 -2.38 14.74 -15.44
N PRO A 44 -1.68 14.47 -16.56
CA PRO A 44 -2.25 13.67 -17.63
C PRO A 44 -2.67 12.28 -17.13
N ARG A 45 -3.76 11.75 -17.67
CA ARG A 45 -4.39 10.51 -17.20
C ARG A 45 -3.43 9.32 -17.24
N GLU A 46 -2.56 9.25 -18.24
CA GLU A 46 -1.54 8.20 -18.36
C GLU A 46 -0.51 8.23 -17.21
N LEU A 47 -0.17 9.40 -16.68
CA LEU A 47 0.71 9.55 -15.52
C LEU A 47 -0.01 9.15 -14.23
N GLU A 48 -1.29 9.51 -14.09
CA GLU A 48 -2.11 9.07 -12.95
C GLU A 48 -2.22 7.56 -12.89
N VAL A 49 -2.60 6.92 -14.00
CA VAL A 49 -2.71 5.46 -14.12
C VAL A 49 -1.36 4.81 -13.83
N TYR A 50 -0.27 5.35 -14.36
CA TYR A 50 1.06 4.82 -14.09
C TYR A 50 1.41 4.84 -12.58
N CYS A 51 1.21 5.98 -11.91
CA CYS A 51 1.46 6.10 -10.48
C CYS A 51 0.51 5.23 -9.64
N ALA A 52 -0.78 5.17 -10.01
CA ALA A 52 -1.76 4.33 -9.34
C ALA A 52 -1.36 2.85 -9.41
N ARG A 53 -0.89 2.37 -10.57
CA ARG A 53 -0.37 1.00 -10.72
C ARG A 53 0.85 0.73 -9.84
N GLN A 54 1.74 1.70 -9.63
CA GLN A 54 2.89 1.53 -8.72
C GLN A 54 2.47 1.41 -7.24
N LEU A 55 1.36 2.05 -6.87
CA LEU A 55 0.81 2.07 -5.51
C LEU A 55 -0.25 1.01 -5.26
N CYS A 56 -0.70 0.32 -6.30
CA CYS A 56 -1.73 -0.73 -6.22
C CYS A 56 -1.21 -1.94 -5.45
N ILE A 57 -1.96 -2.38 -4.44
CA ILE A 57 -1.62 -3.55 -3.63
C ILE A 57 -1.78 -4.81 -4.49
N PRO A 58 -0.75 -5.65 -4.66
CA PRO A 58 -0.90 -6.89 -5.40
C PRO A 58 -1.95 -7.82 -4.77
N GLN A 59 -2.77 -8.48 -5.59
CA GLN A 59 -3.82 -9.40 -5.11
C GLN A 59 -3.30 -10.49 -4.15
N LYS A 60 -2.05 -10.91 -4.36
CA LYS A 60 -1.42 -11.89 -3.47
C LYS A 60 -1.25 -11.38 -2.03
N ILE A 61 -1.01 -10.08 -1.88
CA ILE A 61 -0.88 -9.44 -0.58
C ILE A 61 -2.26 -9.31 0.06
N THR A 62 -3.28 -8.87 -0.68
CA THR A 62 -4.65 -8.77 -0.14
C THR A 62 -5.17 -10.13 0.32
N ASN A 63 -4.95 -11.20 -0.45
CA ASN A 63 -5.36 -12.56 -0.10
C ASN A 63 -4.63 -13.14 1.13
N ALA A 64 -3.50 -12.56 1.54
CA ALA A 64 -2.70 -13.06 2.65
C ALA A 64 -3.10 -12.50 4.02
N PHE A 65 -4.04 -11.54 4.05
CA PHE A 65 -4.57 -10.91 5.25
C PHE A 65 -6.11 -11.10 5.31
N PRO A 66 -6.73 -10.85 6.48
CA PRO A 66 -8.18 -11.01 6.64
C PRO A 66 -9.02 -10.28 5.59
N ASP A 67 -9.93 -11.01 4.97
CA ASP A 67 -10.95 -10.48 4.06
C ASP A 67 -11.99 -9.66 4.84
N LYS A 68 -12.58 -8.64 4.21
CA LYS A 68 -13.74 -7.91 4.74
C LYS A 68 -14.97 -8.79 4.93
N ALA A 69 -15.07 -9.92 4.22
CA ALA A 69 -16.12 -10.92 4.43
C ALA A 69 -15.94 -11.76 5.70
N LEU A 70 -14.80 -11.62 6.41
CA LEU A 70 -14.52 -12.39 7.61
C LEU A 70 -15.44 -11.93 8.76
N ASN A 71 -16.07 -12.89 9.44
CA ASN A 71 -16.88 -12.55 10.62
C ASN A 71 -16.02 -11.97 11.75
N VAL A 72 -16.62 -11.14 12.60
CA VAL A 72 -15.93 -10.41 13.69
C VAL A 72 -15.15 -11.34 14.61
N ALA A 73 -15.71 -12.50 14.98
CA ALA A 73 -15.04 -13.43 15.89
C ALA A 73 -13.78 -14.08 15.29
N ALA A 74 -13.77 -14.33 13.98
CA ALA A 74 -12.59 -14.80 13.27
C ALA A 74 -11.59 -13.65 13.06
N PHE A 75 -12.07 -12.45 12.73
CA PHE A 75 -11.23 -11.26 12.59
C PHE A 75 -10.46 -10.91 13.87
N LEU A 76 -11.12 -10.98 15.04
CA LEU A 76 -10.49 -10.74 16.34
C LEU A 76 -9.37 -11.73 16.67
N ARG A 77 -9.44 -12.95 16.12
CA ARG A 77 -8.44 -14.02 16.28
C ARG A 77 -7.35 -14.01 15.20
N ALA A 78 -7.51 -13.20 14.15
CA ALA A 78 -6.55 -13.15 13.08
C ALA A 78 -5.21 -12.58 13.55
N GLU A 79 -4.12 -13.17 13.08
CA GLU A 79 -2.77 -12.67 13.29
C GLU A 79 -2.56 -11.42 12.42
N LEU A 80 -2.25 -10.30 13.07
CA LEU A 80 -1.92 -9.04 12.41
C LEU A 80 -0.62 -8.49 13.02
N PRO A 81 0.22 -7.83 12.22
CA PRO A 81 1.45 -7.24 12.73
C PRO A 81 1.17 -6.19 13.81
N ALA A 82 2.09 -6.05 14.75
CA ALA A 82 2.02 -5.04 15.80
C ALA A 82 2.24 -3.63 15.22
N LYS A 83 1.75 -2.59 15.88
CA LYS A 83 2.14 -1.21 15.58
C LYS A 83 3.49 -0.90 16.20
N SER A 84 4.32 -0.11 15.52
CA SER A 84 5.58 0.37 16.09
C SER A 84 5.31 1.38 17.21
N PRO A 85 5.96 1.26 18.39
CA PRO A 85 5.84 2.23 19.47
C PRO A 85 6.73 3.46 19.27
N ALA A 86 7.55 3.50 18.21
CA ALA A 86 8.48 4.59 18.00
C ALA A 86 7.73 5.92 17.79
N LEU A 87 8.33 7.01 18.25
CA LEU A 87 7.79 8.37 18.12
C LEU A 87 8.55 9.20 17.08
N VAL A 88 9.80 8.82 16.81
CA VAL A 88 10.71 9.54 15.90
C VAL A 88 10.87 8.73 14.63
N PHE A 89 10.69 9.41 13.49
CA PHE A 89 10.77 8.82 12.16
C PHE A 89 11.53 9.75 11.22
N PRO A 90 12.21 9.20 10.21
CA PRO A 90 12.84 10.01 9.19
C PRO A 90 11.79 10.83 8.41
N ALA A 91 12.26 11.89 7.76
CA ALA A 91 11.45 12.60 6.78
C ALA A 91 11.12 11.67 5.60
N ALA A 92 9.88 11.69 5.12
CA ALA A 92 9.38 10.76 4.11
C ALA A 92 10.22 10.78 2.82
N GLU A 93 10.73 11.95 2.45
CA GLU A 93 11.58 12.18 1.28
C GLU A 93 12.87 11.34 1.35
N THR A 94 13.40 11.13 2.56
CA THR A 94 14.63 10.34 2.77
C THR A 94 14.40 8.83 2.72
N CYS A 95 13.13 8.39 2.70
CA CYS A 95 12.78 6.99 2.57
C CYS A 95 12.77 6.54 1.11
N PHE A 96 12.72 7.42 0.11
CA PHE A 96 12.72 6.99 -1.29
C PHE A 96 14.12 6.67 -1.79
N SER A 97 14.25 5.65 -2.63
CA SER A 97 15.53 5.23 -3.19
C SER A 97 15.45 5.00 -4.68
N ARG A 98 16.50 5.41 -5.39
CA ARG A 98 16.73 5.10 -6.81
C ARG A 98 17.17 3.65 -7.04
N LEU A 99 17.47 2.89 -5.98
CA LEU A 99 17.77 1.47 -6.08
C LEU A 99 16.48 0.67 -6.19
N THR A 100 16.54 -0.47 -6.86
CA THR A 100 15.42 -1.42 -6.93
C THR A 100 15.07 -1.97 -5.54
N PRO A 101 13.82 -2.44 -5.36
CA PRO A 101 13.43 -3.18 -4.17
C PRO A 101 14.43 -4.32 -3.88
N SER A 102 14.77 -4.49 -2.61
CA SER A 102 15.72 -5.52 -2.17
C SER A 102 15.06 -6.87 -1.94
N MET A 103 13.73 -6.94 -2.03
CA MET A 103 12.93 -8.12 -1.71
C MET A 103 11.92 -8.39 -2.82
N ASP A 104 11.67 -9.66 -3.06
CA ASP A 104 10.54 -10.08 -3.89
C ASP A 104 9.20 -9.98 -3.11
N ILE A 105 8.10 -10.35 -3.77
CA ILE A 105 6.76 -10.29 -3.19
C ILE A 105 6.57 -11.22 -1.99
N TYR A 106 7.22 -12.39 -1.96
CA TYR A 106 7.09 -13.35 -0.86
C TYR A 106 7.87 -12.87 0.36
N GLN A 107 9.12 -12.44 0.16
CA GLN A 107 9.96 -11.86 1.21
C GLN A 107 9.33 -10.58 1.79
N THR A 108 8.68 -9.79 0.94
CA THR A 108 7.91 -8.61 1.39
C THR A 108 6.72 -9.03 2.24
N LEU A 109 5.95 -10.04 1.81
CA LEU A 109 4.81 -10.53 2.59
C LEU A 109 5.24 -11.04 3.98
N GLU A 110 6.31 -11.85 4.05
CA GLU A 110 6.83 -12.33 5.34
C GLU A 110 7.30 -11.18 6.23
N SER A 111 7.96 -10.17 5.63
CA SER A 111 8.35 -8.95 6.35
C SER A 111 7.14 -8.17 6.86
N LEU A 112 6.06 -8.08 6.10
CA LEU A 112 4.83 -7.38 6.50
C LEU A 112 4.10 -8.08 7.65
N LYS A 113 4.16 -9.41 7.74
CA LYS A 113 3.56 -10.19 8.84
C LYS A 113 4.36 -10.10 10.13
N THR A 114 5.68 -10.08 10.02
CA THR A 114 6.59 -10.23 11.17
C THR A 114 7.07 -8.90 11.76
N ARG A 115 7.17 -7.84 10.95
CA ARG A 115 7.71 -6.56 11.39
C ARG A 115 6.60 -5.64 11.91
N PRO A 116 6.90 -4.78 12.90
CA PRO A 116 5.96 -3.76 13.32
C PRO A 116 5.61 -2.78 12.19
N LEU A 117 4.34 -2.41 12.09
CA LEU A 117 3.85 -1.40 11.16
C LEU A 117 4.46 -0.04 11.48
N PRO A 118 4.85 0.76 10.47
CA PRO A 118 5.21 2.16 10.71
C PRO A 118 3.99 2.94 11.23
N PRO A 119 4.19 4.10 11.89
CA PRO A 119 3.05 4.91 12.32
C PRO A 119 2.32 5.53 11.14
N MET A 120 1.01 5.72 11.34
CA MET A 120 0.11 6.30 10.35
C MET A 120 0.61 7.66 9.81
N ARG A 121 1.19 8.51 10.67
CA ARG A 121 1.73 9.80 10.26
C ARG A 121 2.82 9.67 9.18
N LEU A 122 3.76 8.75 9.36
CA LEU A 122 4.82 8.51 8.37
C LEU A 122 4.23 7.94 7.08
N VAL A 123 3.31 6.98 7.19
CA VAL A 123 2.67 6.37 6.01
C VAL A 123 1.89 7.41 5.20
N ASN A 124 1.20 8.34 5.85
CA ASN A 124 0.50 9.43 5.18
C ASN A 124 1.46 10.37 4.44
N GLN A 125 2.60 10.71 5.06
CA GLN A 125 3.63 11.53 4.43
C GLN A 125 4.26 10.82 3.22
N LEU A 126 4.57 9.52 3.37
CA LEU A 126 5.06 8.69 2.26
C LEU A 126 4.05 8.64 1.11
N ASN A 127 2.76 8.43 1.41
CA ASN A 127 1.71 8.39 0.41
C ASN A 127 1.55 9.72 -0.35
N GLN A 128 1.67 10.85 0.36
CA GLN A 128 1.64 12.18 -0.25
C GLN A 128 2.85 12.43 -1.16
N ALA A 129 4.04 12.01 -0.73
CA ALA A 129 5.28 12.22 -1.47
C ALA A 129 5.52 11.18 -2.60
N ALA A 130 4.84 10.03 -2.57
CA ALA A 130 5.11 8.90 -3.45
C ALA A 130 5.02 9.25 -4.94
N ARG A 131 4.02 10.04 -5.34
CA ARG A 131 3.82 10.42 -6.75
C ARG A 131 4.99 11.25 -7.28
N GLN A 132 5.45 12.22 -6.50
CA GLN A 132 6.65 12.99 -6.83
C GLN A 132 7.89 12.10 -6.84
N ALA A 133 8.05 11.24 -5.85
CA ALA A 133 9.21 10.33 -5.77
C ALA A 133 9.31 9.38 -6.98
N ILE A 134 8.17 8.84 -7.44
CA ILE A 134 8.08 8.05 -8.68
C ILE A 134 8.53 8.90 -9.87
N LEU A 135 8.03 10.13 -9.98
CA LEU A 135 8.39 11.05 -11.06
C LEU A 135 9.88 11.43 -11.03
N ASP A 136 10.48 11.55 -9.85
CA ASP A 136 11.92 11.81 -9.66
C ASP A 136 12.81 10.60 -10.02
N GLY A 137 12.20 9.46 -10.39
CA GLY A 137 12.90 8.25 -10.78
C GLY A 137 13.33 7.37 -9.60
N ASN A 138 12.72 7.54 -8.42
CA ASN A 138 12.88 6.56 -7.36
C ASN A 138 12.14 5.27 -7.72
N LEU A 139 12.70 4.14 -7.32
CA LEU A 139 12.22 2.80 -7.66
C LEU A 139 11.71 2.03 -6.44
N SER A 140 12.04 2.49 -5.23
CA SER A 140 11.67 1.80 -3.99
C SER A 140 11.55 2.74 -2.79
N VAL A 141 11.02 2.18 -1.71
CA VAL A 141 10.86 2.81 -0.40
C VAL A 141 11.68 2.03 0.62
N ALA A 142 12.69 2.66 1.19
CA ALA A 142 13.51 2.13 2.27
C ALA A 142 12.79 2.25 3.61
N ASP A 143 12.90 1.22 4.44
CA ASP A 143 12.47 1.27 5.83
C ASP A 143 13.70 1.53 6.70
N SER A 144 13.81 2.76 7.21
CA SER A 144 14.91 3.20 8.07
C SER A 144 15.10 2.34 9.32
N ARG A 145 14.04 1.65 9.76
CA ARG A 145 14.07 0.78 10.95
C ARG A 145 14.81 -0.53 10.67
N PHE A 146 14.96 -0.90 9.40
CA PHE A 146 15.60 -2.13 8.96
C PHE A 146 16.61 -1.82 7.83
N PRO A 147 17.85 -1.41 8.18
CA PRO A 147 18.87 -1.02 7.23
C PRO A 147 19.05 -2.03 6.09
N GLY A 148 19.20 -1.52 4.88
CA GLY A 148 19.34 -2.33 3.67
C GLY A 148 18.03 -2.84 3.07
N THR A 149 16.91 -2.77 3.79
CA THR A 149 15.59 -3.17 3.29
C THR A 149 14.99 -2.08 2.40
N ARG A 150 14.58 -2.45 1.19
CA ARG A 150 13.83 -1.60 0.25
C ARG A 150 12.63 -2.37 -0.31
N PHE A 151 11.48 -1.72 -0.28
CA PHE A 151 10.21 -2.26 -0.75
C PHE A 151 9.75 -1.57 -2.02
N SER A 152 8.88 -2.22 -2.79
CA SER A 152 8.13 -1.57 -3.86
C SER A 152 7.15 -0.52 -3.31
N PHE A 153 6.77 0.46 -4.13
CA PHE A 153 5.87 1.56 -3.73
C PHE A 153 4.52 1.10 -3.16
N TRP A 154 3.95 0.02 -3.67
CA TRP A 154 2.68 -0.54 -3.18
C TRP A 154 2.70 -0.87 -1.68
N VAL A 155 3.89 -1.05 -1.06
CA VAL A 155 3.98 -1.28 0.38
C VAL A 155 3.40 -0.12 1.19
N ILE A 156 3.43 1.11 0.67
CA ILE A 156 2.87 2.29 1.34
C ILE A 156 1.36 2.10 1.52
N ALA A 157 0.67 1.70 0.46
CA ALA A 157 -0.76 1.41 0.50
C ALA A 157 -1.06 0.22 1.42
N THR A 158 -0.24 -0.83 1.37
CA THR A 158 -0.38 -1.99 2.25
C THR A 158 -0.21 -1.63 3.72
N TRP A 159 0.79 -0.83 4.09
CA TRP A 159 0.97 -0.39 5.48
C TRP A 159 -0.23 0.39 5.97
N ARG A 160 -0.73 1.33 5.18
CA ARG A 160 -1.92 2.11 5.54
C ARG A 160 -3.11 1.19 5.80
N TRP A 161 -3.40 0.30 4.86
CA TRP A 161 -4.49 -0.66 4.96
C TRP A 161 -4.36 -1.56 6.20
N LEU A 162 -3.16 -2.07 6.50
CA LEU A 162 -2.92 -2.89 7.69
C LEU A 162 -3.07 -2.10 8.99
N ILE A 163 -2.65 -0.83 9.04
CA ILE A 163 -2.83 0.01 10.24
C ILE A 163 -4.31 0.23 10.50
N GLU A 164 -5.09 0.61 9.48
CA GLU A 164 -6.55 0.78 9.58
C GLU A 164 -7.23 -0.52 10.04
N MET A 165 -6.76 -1.68 9.56
CA MET A 165 -7.26 -2.98 10.00
C MET A 165 -6.92 -3.27 11.48
N VAL A 166 -5.71 -2.94 11.93
CA VAL A 166 -5.33 -3.11 13.33
C VAL A 166 -6.11 -2.16 14.25
N ASP A 167 -6.31 -0.90 13.85
CA ASP A 167 -7.16 0.07 14.55
C ASP A 167 -8.57 -0.48 14.75
N ALA A 168 -9.21 -0.94 13.65
CA ALA A 168 -10.55 -1.52 13.72
C ALA A 168 -10.60 -2.74 14.65
N ARG A 169 -9.59 -3.61 14.63
CA ARG A 169 -9.53 -4.78 15.52
C ARG A 169 -9.44 -4.36 16.99
N GLU A 170 -8.68 -3.31 17.30
CA GLU A 170 -8.55 -2.79 18.67
C GLU A 170 -9.89 -2.23 19.17
N GLU A 171 -10.61 -1.47 18.34
CA GLU A 171 -11.96 -0.98 18.67
C GLU A 171 -12.94 -2.13 18.94
N TRP A 172 -12.94 -3.17 18.10
CA TRP A 172 -13.77 -4.36 18.29
C TRP A 172 -13.44 -5.11 19.58
N LYS A 173 -12.15 -5.20 19.98
CA LYS A 173 -11.75 -5.81 21.25
C LYS A 173 -12.31 -5.03 22.44
N VAL A 174 -12.23 -3.70 22.41
CA VAL A 174 -12.82 -2.85 23.46
C VAL A 174 -14.33 -3.07 23.58
N ALA A 175 -15.05 -3.17 22.45
CA ALA A 175 -16.47 -3.46 22.45
C ALA A 175 -16.80 -4.86 23.02
N GLN A 176 -16.01 -5.88 22.66
CA GLN A 176 -16.16 -7.24 23.18
C GLN A 176 -15.92 -7.30 24.70
N ASP A 177 -14.89 -6.61 25.19
CA ASP A 177 -14.57 -6.51 26.62
C ASP A 177 -15.65 -5.77 27.40
N TRP A 178 -16.31 -4.78 26.79
CA TRP A 178 -17.45 -4.11 27.41
C TRP A 178 -18.67 -5.03 27.52
N LEU A 179 -18.96 -5.83 26.48
CA LEU A 179 -20.07 -6.79 26.48
C LEU A 179 -19.88 -7.92 27.49
N SER A 180 -18.64 -8.37 27.72
CA SER A 180 -18.33 -9.48 28.63
C SER A 180 -18.36 -9.11 30.12
N ARG A 181 -18.39 -7.82 30.45
CA ARG A 181 -18.46 -7.30 31.83
C ARG A 181 -19.90 -7.15 32.36
N ARG A 182 -20.91 -7.48 31.55
CA ARG A 182 -22.32 -7.52 31.95
C ARG A 182 -22.74 -8.94 32.28
#